data_AF-A0A5C7LL58-F1
#
_entry.id   AF-A0A5C7LL58-F1
#
_cell.length_a   1.000
_cell.length_b   1.000
_cell.length_c   1.000
_cell.angle_alpha   90.00
_cell.angle_beta   90.00
_cell.angle_gamma   90.00
#
_symmetry.space_group_name_H-M   'P 1'
#
loop_
_entity.id
_entity.type
_entity.pdbx_description
1 polymer ?
#
loop_
_entity_poly.entity_id
_entity_poly.type
_entity_poly.pdbx_seq_one_letter_code
_entity_poly.pdbx_strand_id
1 'polypeptide(L)'
;MADFDAWKPSIQLHAVLSGATSWSDASPSIQSWAQLEIHRGAVDIISLPTIEKRRAILQKIPGDIRVLVEAEIMRLWKMRNHT
;
A
#
# COMPACT_ATOMS: atom_id res chain seq x y z
N MET A 1 -14.64 -2.83 25.29
CA MET A 1 -15.12 -4.08 24.66
C MET A 1 -13.95 -4.57 23.83
N ALA A 2 -13.26 -5.63 24.28
CA ALA A 2 -12.07 -6.11 23.57
C ALA A 2 -12.50 -6.69 22.21
N ASP A 3 -11.86 -6.24 21.14
CA ASP A 3 -12.13 -6.74 19.80
C ASP A 3 -11.53 -8.15 19.69
N PHE A 4 -12.38 -9.16 19.95
CA PHE A 4 -11.99 -10.57 20.06
C PHE A 4 -11.31 -11.13 18.79
N ASP A 5 -11.39 -10.41 17.67
CA ASP A 5 -10.91 -10.83 16.38
C ASP A 5 -9.58 -10.19 15.95
N ALA A 6 -8.97 -9.30 16.74
CA ALA A 6 -7.74 -8.58 16.38
C ALA A 6 -6.55 -9.50 16.00
N TRP A 7 -6.59 -10.78 16.37
CA TRP A 7 -5.61 -11.79 15.99
C TRP A 7 -5.72 -12.23 14.51
N LYS A 8 -6.86 -11.99 13.84
CA LYS A 8 -7.09 -12.42 12.46
C LYS A 8 -6.12 -11.72 11.51
N PRO A 9 -5.39 -12.46 10.66
CA PRO A 9 -4.44 -11.86 9.72
C PRO A 9 -5.07 -10.82 8.77
N SER A 10 -6.33 -11.01 8.36
CA SER A 10 -7.04 -10.04 7.53
C SER A 10 -7.30 -8.71 8.24
N ILE A 11 -7.56 -8.74 9.56
CA ILE A 11 -7.74 -7.52 10.36
C ILE A 11 -6.40 -6.82 10.53
N GLN A 12 -5.32 -7.57 10.80
CA GLN A 12 -3.97 -7.01 10.90
C GLN A 12 -3.52 -6.38 9.58
N LEU A 13 -3.76 -7.05 8.45
CA LEU A 13 -3.49 -6.52 7.13
C LEU A 13 -4.27 -5.22 6.88
N HIS A 14 -5.55 -5.20 7.21
CA HIS A 14 -6.36 -3.99 7.07
C HIS A 14 -5.86 -2.85 7.97
N ALA A 15 -5.46 -3.15 9.20
CA ALA A 15 -4.93 -2.16 10.14
C ALA A 15 -3.63 -1.52 9.59
N VAL A 16 -2.75 -2.31 8.97
CA VAL A 16 -1.54 -1.80 8.32
C VAL A 16 -1.89 -0.93 7.10
N LEU A 17 -2.72 -1.43 6.19
CA LEU A 17 -3.06 -0.71 4.95
C LEU A 17 -3.87 0.57 5.19
N SER A 18 -4.65 0.63 6.28
CA SER A 18 -5.38 1.83 6.71
C SER A 18 -4.53 2.79 7.56
N GLY A 19 -3.31 2.41 7.94
CA GLY A 19 -2.42 3.21 8.77
C GLY A 19 -2.77 3.19 10.26
N ALA A 20 -3.70 2.33 10.70
CA ALA A 20 -3.99 2.11 12.12
C ALA A 20 -2.84 1.38 12.84
N THR A 21 -1.99 0.66 12.10
CA THR A 21 -0.74 0.06 12.57
C THR A 21 0.39 0.53 11.67
N SER A 22 1.50 0.99 12.26
CA SER A 22 2.68 1.38 11.46
C SER A 22 3.25 0.17 10.75
N TRP A 23 3.86 0.42 9.58
CA TRP A 23 4.51 -0.63 8.79
C TRP A 23 5.57 -1.39 9.60
N SER A 24 6.40 -0.69 10.38
CA SER A 24 7.49 -1.30 11.17
C SER A 24 6.99 -2.23 12.26
N ASP A 25 5.78 -2.01 12.75
CA ASP A 25 5.19 -2.74 13.88
C ASP A 25 4.42 -3.98 13.39
N ALA A 26 4.11 -4.03 12.09
CA ALA A 26 3.49 -5.19 11.47
C ALA A 26 4.44 -6.39 11.45
N SER A 27 3.90 -7.59 11.65
CA SER A 27 4.71 -8.81 11.54
C SER A 27 5.26 -8.99 10.12
N PRO A 28 6.42 -9.64 9.94
CA PRO A 28 7.00 -9.87 8.61
C PRO A 28 6.05 -10.57 7.63
N SER A 29 5.21 -11.48 8.13
CA SER A 29 4.20 -12.19 7.32
C SER A 29 3.11 -11.25 6.81
N ILE A 30 2.65 -10.31 7.64
CA ILE A 30 1.65 -9.30 7.23
C ILE A 30 2.28 -8.28 6.29
N GLN A 31 3.52 -7.85 6.55
CA GLN A 31 4.27 -6.99 5.63
C GLN A 31 4.40 -7.66 4.25
N SER A 32 4.80 -8.94 4.21
CA SER A 32 4.91 -9.70 2.97
C SER A 32 3.59 -9.79 2.22
N TRP A 33 2.48 -10.06 2.91
CA TRP A 33 1.16 -10.10 2.28
C TRP A 33 0.74 -8.72 1.75
N ALA A 34 0.95 -7.65 2.53
CA ALA A 34 0.60 -6.29 2.15
C ALA A 34 1.30 -5.81 0.86
N GLN A 35 2.46 -6.37 0.51
CA GLN A 35 3.15 -6.07 -0.76
C GLN A 35 2.25 -6.32 -1.99
N LEU A 36 1.38 -7.33 -1.95
CA LEU A 36 0.46 -7.59 -3.06
C LEU A 36 -0.54 -6.45 -3.26
N GLU A 37 -1.11 -5.94 -2.17
CA GLU A 37 -2.08 -4.84 -2.24
C GLU A 37 -1.39 -3.52 -2.60
N ILE A 38 -0.16 -3.29 -2.11
CA ILE A 38 0.68 -2.17 -2.52
C ILE A 38 0.95 -2.22 -4.04
N HIS A 39 1.32 -3.39 -4.57
CA HIS A 39 1.54 -3.58 -6.00
C HIS A 39 0.27 -3.30 -6.81
N ARG A 40 -0.88 -3.85 -6.41
CA ARG A 40 -2.16 -3.59 -7.07
C ARG A 40 -2.51 -2.11 -7.08
N GLY A 41 -2.41 -1.45 -5.93
CA GLY A 41 -2.65 -0.01 -5.81
C GLY A 41 -1.71 0.82 -6.68
N ALA A 42 -0.43 0.44 -6.78
CA ALA A 42 0.54 1.09 -7.66
C ALA A 42 0.16 0.96 -9.14
N VAL A 43 -0.23 -0.24 -9.59
CA VAL A 43 -0.70 -0.49 -10.97
C VAL A 43 -1.95 0.36 -11.27
N ASP A 44 -2.93 0.36 -10.37
CA ASP A 44 -4.15 1.14 -10.53
C ASP A 44 -3.87 2.64 -10.64
N ILE A 45 -2.99 3.18 -9.80
CA ILE A 45 -2.59 4.58 -9.85
C ILE A 45 -1.87 4.90 -11.16
N ILE A 46 -0.94 4.06 -11.61
CA ILE A 46 -0.24 4.26 -12.90
C ILE A 46 -1.22 4.29 -14.07
N SER A 47 -2.28 3.48 -14.02
CA SER A 47 -3.29 3.41 -15.08
C SER A 47 -4.12 4.70 -15.24
N LEU A 48 -4.13 5.58 -14.22
CA LEU A 48 -4.88 6.84 -14.28
C LEU A 48 -4.30 7.77 -15.35
N PRO A 49 -5.14 8.48 -16.11
CA PRO A 49 -4.71 9.20 -17.31
C PRO A 49 -3.96 10.51 -17.04
N THR A 50 -4.17 11.14 -15.87
CA THR A 50 -3.59 12.46 -15.57
C THR A 50 -2.82 12.46 -14.25
N ILE A 51 -1.81 13.32 -14.16
CA ILE A 51 -0.96 13.43 -12.97
C ILE A 51 -1.75 13.95 -11.76
N GLU A 52 -2.74 14.81 -11.97
CA GLU A 52 -3.61 15.35 -10.93
C GLU A 52 -4.44 14.23 -10.27
N LYS A 53 -4.99 13.32 -11.07
CA LYS A 53 -5.76 12.16 -10.56
C LYS A 53 -4.86 11.24 -9.73
N ARG A 54 -3.64 10.96 -10.20
CA ARG A 54 -2.66 10.14 -9.47
C ARG A 54 -2.32 10.76 -8.12
N ARG A 55 -2.00 12.06 -8.10
CA ARG A 55 -1.69 12.81 -6.87
C ARG A 55 -2.87 12.83 -5.89
N ALA A 56 -4.09 13.04 -6.40
CA ALA A 56 -5.29 13.07 -5.58
C ALA A 56 -5.57 11.71 -4.89
N ILE A 57 -5.23 10.58 -5.52
CA ILE A 57 -5.32 9.26 -4.89
C ILE A 57 -4.19 9.06 -3.88
N LEU A 58 -2.94 9.35 -4.24
CA LEU A 58 -1.79 9.22 -3.32
C LEU A 58 -2.00 10.00 -2.02
N GLN A 59 -2.58 11.21 -2.09
CA GLN A 59 -2.89 12.03 -0.92
C GLN A 59 -3.86 11.39 0.08
N LYS A 60 -4.67 10.41 -0.36
CA LYS A 60 -5.61 9.68 0.50
C LYS A 60 -4.96 8.47 1.20
N ILE A 61 -3.80 8.04 0.73
CA ILE A 61 -3.09 6.89 1.29
C ILE A 61 -2.37 7.33 2.57
N PRO A 62 -2.41 6.53 3.66
CA PRO A 62 -1.63 6.79 4.88
C PRO A 62 -0.14 6.97 4.59
N GLY A 63 0.54 7.80 5.38
CA GLY A 63 1.93 8.22 5.11
C GLY A 63 2.91 7.05 4.89
N ASP A 64 2.97 6.12 5.85
CA ASP A 64 3.88 4.96 5.78
C ASP A 64 3.62 4.12 4.52
N ILE A 65 2.35 3.85 4.22
CA ILE A 65 1.95 3.05 3.05
C ILE A 65 2.17 3.82 1.75
N ARG A 66 1.96 5.13 1.74
CA ARG A 66 2.18 5.98 0.57
C ARG A 66 3.63 5.91 0.11
N VAL A 67 4.59 5.95 1.03
CA VAL A 67 6.02 5.82 0.70
C VAL A 67 6.31 4.50 -0.03
N LEU A 68 5.70 3.40 0.44
CA LEU A 68 5.85 2.09 -0.19
C LEU A 68 5.20 2.03 -1.57
N VAL A 69 3.99 2.60 -1.71
CA VAL A 69 3.28 2.68 -3.00
C VAL A 69 4.06 3.53 -4.00
N GLU A 70 4.61 4.68 -3.58
CA GLU A 70 5.44 5.53 -4.44
C GLU A 70 6.72 4.82 -4.89
N ALA A 71 7.39 4.09 -4.00
CA ALA A 71 8.55 3.27 -4.33
C ALA A 71 8.22 2.21 -5.38
N GLU A 72 7.07 1.53 -5.22
CA GLU A 72 6.61 0.52 -6.17
C GLU A 72 6.22 1.13 -7.51
N ILE A 73 5.55 2.29 -7.52
CA ILE A 73 5.25 3.05 -8.74
C ILE A 73 6.55 3.37 -9.49
N MET A 74 7.58 3.86 -8.80
CA MET A 74 8.88 4.14 -9.41
C MET A 74 9.54 2.89 -9.99
N ARG A 75 9.46 1.75 -9.30
CA ARG A 75 9.98 0.45 -9.78
C ARG A 75 9.29 0.04 -11.08
N LEU A 76 7.97 0.11 -11.14
CA LEU A 76 7.16 -0.25 -12.31
C LEU A 76 7.43 0.67 -13.51
N TRP A 77 7.59 1.98 -13.29
CA TRP A 77 7.98 2.91 -14.36
C TRP A 77 9.34 2.61 -14.94
N LYS A 78 10.33 2.28 -14.11
CA LYS A 78 11.66 1.85 -14.58
C LYS A 78 11.54 0.62 -15.46
N MET A 79 10.81 -0.40 -15.02
CA MET A 79 10.60 -1.62 -15.81
C MET A 79 9.95 -1.34 -17.17
N ARG A 80 8.93 -0.48 -17.21
CA ARG A 80 8.22 -0.14 -18.45
C ARG A 80 9.12 0.55 -19.47
N ASN A 81 10.02 1.44 -19.03
CA ASN A 81 10.90 2.21 -19.91
C ASN A 81 12.14 1.43 -20.39
N HIS A 82 12.35 0.22 -19.89
CA HIS A 82 13.42 -0.69 -20.34
C HIS A 82 12.94 -1.70 -21.42
N THR A 83 11.71 -1.54 -21.91
CA THR A 83 11.11 -2.27 -23.03
C THR A 83 10.84 -1.32 -24.18
#